data_AF-A0A928J229-F1
#
_entry.id   AF-A0A928J229-F1
#
_cell.length_a   1.000
_cell.length_b   1.000
_cell.length_c   1.000
_cell.angle_alpha   90.00
_cell.angle_beta   90.00
_cell.angle_gamma   90.00
#
_symmetry.space_group_name_H-M   'P 1'
#
loop_
_entity.id
_entity.type
_entity.pdbx_description
1 polymer ?
#
loop_
_entity_poly.entity_id
_entity_poly.type
_entity_poly.pdbx_seq_one_letter_code
_entity_poly.pdbx_strand_id
1 'polypeptide(L)' 'MFKNKNEGKNNLCGEKIRALRLGYPSKLSQRALADKMQLIGIDVDKNAIQRIECGKRFVTDIELKAFAEIFGVSVSELV' A
#
# COMPACT_ATOMS: atom_id res chain seq x y z
N MET A 1 2.55 -6.07 21.93
CA MET A 1 1.46 -5.93 20.94
C MET A 1 1.26 -4.45 20.67
N PHE A 2 1.29 -4.00 19.41
CA PHE A 2 1.09 -2.59 19.08
C PHE A 2 -0.34 -2.16 19.48
N LYS A 3 -0.46 -1.04 20.21
CA LYS A 3 -1.75 -0.45 20.60
C LYS A 3 -2.38 0.38 19.47
N ASN A 4 -1.56 0.83 18.52
CA ASN A 4 -1.97 1.67 17.40
C ASN A 4 -2.59 0.79 16.32
N LYS A 5 -3.85 0.38 16.52
CA LYS A 5 -4.61 -0.40 15.55
C LYS A 5 -5.92 0.30 15.25
N ASN A 6 -6.31 0.29 13.98
CA ASN A 6 -7.63 0.72 13.55
C ASN A 6 -8.50 -0.53 13.33
N GLU A 7 -9.47 -0.76 14.21
CA GLU A 7 -10.41 -1.90 14.09
C GLU A 7 -9.70 -3.26 13.88
N GLY A 8 -8.53 -3.44 14.53
CA GLY A 8 -7.72 -4.66 14.40
C GLY A 8 -6.71 -4.66 13.24
N LYS A 9 -6.74 -3.67 12.35
CA LYS A 9 -5.76 -3.43 11.27
C LYS A 9 -4.58 -2.57 11.75
N ASN A 10 -3.41 -2.81 11.18
CA ASN A 10 -2.16 -2.09 11.43
C ASN A 10 -1.96 -0.88 10.49
N ASN A 11 -2.88 -0.63 9.55
CA ASN A 11 -2.84 0.53 8.67
C ASN A 11 -4.27 0.95 8.28
N LEU A 12 -4.42 2.21 7.87
CA LEU A 12 -5.67 2.77 7.33
C LEU A 12 -5.78 2.57 5.81
N CYS A 13 -4.65 2.58 5.11
CA CYS A 13 -4.61 2.70 3.66
C CYS A 13 -4.74 1.38 2.87
N GLY A 14 -4.65 0.23 3.51
CA GLY A 14 -4.54 -1.07 2.85
C GLY A 14 -5.71 -1.40 1.93
N GLU A 15 -6.94 -1.11 2.36
CA GLU A 15 -8.14 -1.37 1.57
C GLU A 15 -8.21 -0.45 0.34
N LYS A 16 -7.85 0.82 0.50
CA LYS A 16 -7.81 1.78 -0.61
C LYS A 16 -6.72 1.43 -1.62
N ILE A 17 -5.51 1.07 -1.16
CA ILE A 17 -4.41 0.59 -2.01
C ILE A 17 -4.86 -0.62 -2.83
N ARG A 18 -5.54 -1.59 -2.19
CA ARG A 18 -6.08 -2.76 -2.89
C ARG A 18 -7.09 -2.35 -3.97
N ALA A 19 -8.01 -1.44 -3.65
CA ALA A 19 -9.01 -0.95 -4.60
C ALA A 19 -8.35 -0.27 -5.81
N LEU A 20 -7.40 0.63 -5.58
CA LEU A 20 -6.64 1.32 -6.63
C LEU A 20 -5.84 0.34 -7.49
N ARG A 21 -5.19 -0.64 -6.87
CA ARG A 21 -4.44 -1.68 -7.59
C ARG A 21 -5.35 -2.51 -8.51
N LEU A 22 -6.54 -2.88 -8.04
CA LEU A 22 -7.50 -3.67 -8.83
C LEU A 22 -8.17 -2.84 -9.95
N GLY A 23 -8.37 -1.54 -9.72
CA GLY A 23 -8.89 -0.60 -10.72
C GLY A 23 -7.85 -0.12 -11.74
N TYR A 24 -6.57 -0.50 -11.55
CA TYR A 24 -5.49 -0.09 -12.44
C TYR A 24 -5.70 -0.66 -13.86
N PRO A 25 -5.48 0.13 -14.95
CA PRO A 25 -5.81 -0.28 -16.32
C PRO A 25 -5.25 -1.64 -16.77
N SER A 26 -4.11 -2.06 -16.23
CA SER A 26 -3.44 -3.32 -16.57
C SER A 26 -3.67 -4.46 -15.57
N LYS A 27 -4.67 -4.36 -14.67
CA LYS A 27 -4.89 -5.31 -13.56
C LYS A 27 -3.58 -5.59 -12.80
N LEU A 28 -3.08 -4.55 -12.14
CA LEU A 28 -1.77 -4.58 -11.49
C LEU A 28 -1.71 -5.70 -10.43
N SER A 29 -0.79 -6.65 -10.60
CA SER A 29 -0.58 -7.70 -9.59
C SER A 29 0.13 -7.14 -8.35
N GLN A 30 0.03 -7.82 -7.21
CA GLN A 30 0.76 -7.41 -6.00
C GLN A 30 2.28 -7.42 -6.22
N ARG A 31 2.78 -8.35 -7.06
CA ARG A 31 4.20 -8.37 -7.43
C ARG A 31 4.58 -7.20 -8.33
N ALA A 32 3.77 -6.90 -9.33
CA ALA A 32 4.02 -5.74 -10.19
C ALA A 32 3.92 -4.41 -9.42
N LEU A 33 3.07 -4.30 -8.40
CA LEU A 33 3.06 -3.15 -7.50
C LEU A 33 4.35 -3.09 -6.65
N ALA A 34 4.82 -4.21 -6.14
CA ALA A 34 6.10 -4.28 -5.43
C ALA A 34 7.28 -3.86 -6.34
N ASP A 35 7.31 -4.34 -7.59
CA ASP A 35 8.33 -3.98 -8.57
C ASP A 35 8.28 -2.46 -8.87
N LYS A 36 7.08 -1.87 -8.98
CA LYS A 36 6.93 -0.40 -9.12
C LYS A 36 7.44 0.37 -7.91
N MET A 37 7.18 -0.11 -6.69
CA MET A 37 7.70 0.50 -5.46
C MET A 37 9.24 0.44 -5.43
N GLN A 38 9.84 -0.66 -5.87
CA GLN A 38 11.30 -0.78 -5.95
C GLN A 38 11.91 0.19 -6.97
N LEU A 39 11.25 0.43 -8.11
CA LEU A 39 11.71 1.38 -9.12
C LEU A 39 11.77 2.83 -8.61
N ILE A 40 10.97 3.18 -7.61
CA ILE A 40 10.98 4.49 -6.93
C ILE A 40 11.81 4.48 -5.64
N GLY A 41 12.61 3.43 -5.41
CA GLY A 41 13.54 3.33 -4.28
C GLY A 41 12.94 2.79 -2.98
N ILE A 42 11.71 2.26 -3.01
CA ILE A 42 11.08 1.63 -1.85
C ILE A 42 11.22 0.11 -1.94
N ASP A 43 12.09 -0.47 -1.11
CA ASP A 43 12.31 -1.91 -1.08
C ASP A 43 11.17 -2.64 -0.33
N VAL A 44 10.21 -3.13 -1.10
CA VAL A 44 9.10 -3.95 -0.61
C VAL A 44 8.89 -5.15 -1.53
N ASP A 45 8.59 -6.30 -0.95
CA ASP A 45 8.26 -7.50 -1.70
C ASP A 45 6.73 -7.67 -1.87
N LYS A 46 6.34 -8.65 -2.69
CA LYS A 46 4.92 -8.99 -2.92
C LYS A 46 4.18 -9.36 -1.63
N ASN A 47 4.85 -9.94 -0.63
CA ASN A 47 4.23 -10.34 0.63
C ASN A 47 4.02 -9.14 1.56
N ALA A 48 4.89 -8.12 1.50
CA ALA A 48 4.72 -6.84 2.17
C ALA A 48 3.49 -6.12 1.61
N ILE A 49 3.35 -6.05 0.28
CA ILE A 49 2.14 -5.51 -0.38
C ILE A 49 0.88 -6.27 0.08
N GLN A 50 0.91 -7.61 0.05
CA GLN A 50 -0.23 -8.43 0.49
C GLN A 50 -0.60 -8.17 1.96
N ARG A 51 0.38 -8.05 2.85
CA ARG A 51 0.16 -7.73 4.27
C ARG A 51 -0.34 -6.31 4.48
N ILE A 52 0.08 -5.35 3.66
CA ILE A 52 -0.47 -3.99 3.67
C ILE A 52 -1.95 -4.03 3.31
N GLU A 53 -2.30 -4.66 2.18
CA GLU A 53 -3.68 -4.71 1.67
C GLU A 53 -4.67 -5.38 2.61
N CYS A 54 -4.22 -6.34 3.43
CA CYS A 54 -5.05 -6.99 4.44
C CYS A 54 -4.91 -6.40 5.85
N GLY A 55 -4.25 -5.23 5.99
CA GLY A 55 -4.13 -4.54 7.27
C GLY A 55 -3.20 -5.24 8.28
N LYS A 56 -2.36 -6.20 7.85
CA LYS A 56 -1.47 -6.96 8.74
C LYS A 56 -0.09 -6.34 8.91
N ARG A 57 0.23 -5.27 8.20
CA ARG A 57 1.52 -4.56 8.27
C ARG A 57 1.31 -3.05 8.41
N PHE A 58 2.13 -2.40 9.24
CA PHE A 58 2.20 -0.94 9.31
C PHE A 58 2.78 -0.35 8.03
N VAL A 59 2.31 0.83 7.66
CA VAL A 59 2.81 1.59 6.51
C VAL A 59 3.46 2.86 7.04
N THR A 60 4.70 3.11 6.65
CA THR A 60 5.40 4.35 6.96
C THR A 60 4.86 5.51 6.12
N ASP A 61 5.08 6.74 6.55
CA ASP A 61 4.78 7.94 5.76
C ASP A 61 5.52 7.96 4.42
N ILE A 62 6.75 7.46 4.37
CA ILE A 62 7.56 7.29 3.15
C ILE A 62 6.85 6.35 2.16
N GLU A 63 6.44 5.15 2.62
CA GLU A 63 5.70 4.20 1.79
C GLU A 63 4.33 4.76 1.37
N LEU A 64 3.64 5.48 2.27
CA LEU A 64 2.35 6.07 1.99
C LEU A 64 2.44 7.13 0.88
N LYS A 65 3.47 7.99 0.93
CA LYS A 65 3.78 8.97 -0.12
C LYS A 65 4.09 8.28 -1.45
N ALA A 66 4.87 7.21 -1.43
CA ALA A 66 5.20 6.42 -2.60
C ALA A 66 3.96 5.76 -3.26
N PHE A 67 3.03 5.23 -2.47
CA PHE A 67 1.76 4.72 -2.99
C PHE A 67 0.93 5.82 -3.64
N ALA A 68 0.85 6.99 -3.01
CA ALA A 68 0.12 8.14 -3.54
C ALA A 68 0.67 8.56 -4.91
N GLU A 69 2.00 8.60 -5.06
CA GLU A 69 2.68 8.89 -6.32
C GLU A 69 2.39 7.85 -7.41
N ILE A 70 2.50 6.56 -7.09
CA ILE A 70 2.24 5.46 -8.05
C ILE A 70 0.81 5.50 -8.58
N PHE A 71 -0.16 5.80 -7.71
CA PHE A 71 -1.58 5.81 -8.08
C PHE A 71 -2.09 7.17 -8.56
N GLY A 72 -1.27 8.22 -8.50
CA GLY A 72 -1.65 9.58 -8.91
C GLY A 72 -2.76 10.19 -8.04
N VAL A 73 -2.77 9.87 -6.74
CA VAL A 73 -3.76 10.38 -5.77
C VAL A 73 -3.05 11.15 -4.65
N SER A 74 -3.79 11.92 -3.86
CA SER A 74 -3.25 12.53 -2.65
C SER A 74 -3.09 11.50 -1.52
N VAL A 75 -2.18 11.77 -0.57
CA VAL A 75 -2.03 10.95 0.64
C VAL A 75 -3.33 10.90 1.45
N SER A 76 -4.07 12.01 1.51
CA SER A 76 -5.39 12.09 2.15
C SER A 76 -6.47 11.21 1.50
N GLU A 77 -6.33 10.86 0.23
CA GLU A 77 -7.27 9.92 -0.41
C GLU A 77 -6.97 8.46 -0.05
N LEU A 78 -5.76 8.18 0.48
CA LEU A 78 -5.35 6.85 0.91
C LEU A 78 -5.78 6.51 2.34
N VAL A 79 -6.01 7.49 3.21
CA VAL A 79 -6.29 7.28 4.65
C VAL A 79 -7.62 7.87 5.09
#